data_AF-A0A7K2JLK1-F1
#
_entry.id   AF-A0A7K2JLK1-F1
#
_cell.length_a   1.000
_cell.length_b   1.000
_cell.length_c   1.000
_cell.angle_alpha   90.00
_cell.angle_beta   90.00
_cell.angle_gamma   90.00
#
_symmetry.space_group_name_H-M   'P 1'
#
loop_
_entity.id
_entity.type
_entity.pdbx_description
1 polymer ?
#
loop_
_entity_poly.entity_id
_entity_poly.type
_entity_poly.pdbx_seq_one_letter_code
_entity_poly.pdbx_strand_id
1 'polypeptide(L)'
;MSLRTLRTWIEHLPPESATKTALRNSVPADVMDKAADEARPDLAPWSSAETLLAQVKDELVRVRHTLIAVNGGKPGEFVPTPRPGVPPKRKQKYRRLSGDQRAALDPRLRSQPKE
;
A
#
# COMPACT_ATOMS: atom_id res chain seq x y z
N MET A 1 -17.18 21.20 11.67
CA MET A 1 -16.18 20.17 11.33
C MET A 1 -16.15 20.02 9.80
N SER A 2 -14.98 19.89 9.16
CA SER A 2 -14.91 19.85 7.68
C SER A 2 -15.09 18.44 7.12
N LEU A 3 -15.64 18.33 5.89
CA LEU A 3 -15.75 17.05 5.18
C LEU A 3 -14.40 16.35 4.99
N ARG A 4 -13.32 17.14 4.85
CA ARG A 4 -11.95 16.62 4.78
C ARG A 4 -11.54 15.94 6.09
N THR A 5 -11.82 16.59 7.22
CA THR A 5 -11.50 16.06 8.56
C THR A 5 -12.27 14.77 8.84
N LEU A 6 -13.56 14.74 8.48
CA LEU A 6 -14.41 13.56 8.64
C LEU A 6 -13.92 12.39 7.77
N ARG A 7 -13.53 12.65 6.52
CA ARG A 7 -12.90 11.65 5.64
C ARG A 7 -11.64 11.06 6.27
N THR A 8 -10.74 11.89 6.79
CA THR A 8 -9.50 11.40 7.42
C THR A 8 -9.77 10.49 8.61
N TRP A 9 -10.78 10.81 9.44
CA TRP A 9 -11.17 9.96 10.56
C TRP A 9 -11.74 8.62 10.09
N ILE A 10 -12.61 8.63 9.08
CA ILE A 10 -13.15 7.40 8.50
C ILE A 10 -12.02 6.54 7.91
N GLU A 11 -11.08 7.12 7.17
CA GLU A 11 -9.97 6.37 6.57
C GLU A 11 -9.13 5.63 7.63
N HIS A 12 -8.87 6.26 8.78
CA HIS A 12 -7.99 5.73 9.83
C HIS A 12 -8.69 4.85 10.88
N LEU A 13 -9.99 4.60 10.77
CA LEU A 13 -10.66 3.62 11.62
C LEU A 13 -10.10 2.20 11.36
N PRO A 14 -10.09 1.31 12.36
CA PRO A 14 -9.80 -0.11 12.14
C PRO A 14 -10.71 -0.70 11.04
N PRO A 15 -10.20 -1.61 10.19
CA PRO A 15 -10.97 -2.18 9.08
C PRO A 15 -12.29 -2.82 9.56
N GLU A 16 -12.25 -3.49 10.72
CA GLU A 16 -13.40 -4.15 11.35
C GLU A 16 -14.14 -3.26 12.38
N SER A 17 -14.03 -1.93 12.28
CA SER A 17 -14.75 -1.04 13.19
C SER A 17 -16.25 -1.03 12.90
N ALA A 18 -17.06 -1.04 13.96
CA ALA A 18 -18.53 -1.01 13.85
C ALA A 18 -19.03 0.12 12.91
N THR A 19 -18.38 1.29 12.96
CA THR A 19 -18.71 2.43 12.11
C THR A 19 -18.40 2.18 10.63
N LYS A 20 -17.23 1.61 10.28
CA LYS A 20 -16.91 1.24 8.88
C LYS A 20 -17.86 0.17 8.38
N THR A 21 -18.21 -0.81 9.21
CA THR A 21 -19.16 -1.86 8.87
C THR A 21 -20.55 -1.30 8.63
N ALA A 22 -21.04 -0.42 9.49
CA ALA A 22 -22.33 0.24 9.32
C ALA A 22 -22.38 1.08 8.03
N LEU A 23 -21.31 1.86 7.76
CA LEU A 23 -21.18 2.61 6.52
C LEU A 23 -21.23 1.70 5.30
N ARG A 24 -20.46 0.61 5.29
CA ARG A 24 -20.45 -0.37 4.18
C ARG A 24 -21.84 -0.98 3.98
N ASN A 25 -22.51 -1.37 5.06
CA ASN A 25 -23.85 -1.98 4.99
C ASN A 25 -24.94 -0.99 4.56
N SER A 26 -24.71 0.31 4.73
CA SER A 26 -25.64 1.36 4.27
C SER A 26 -25.50 1.69 2.78
N VAL A 27 -24.46 1.20 2.11
CA VAL A 27 -24.26 1.42 0.68
C VAL A 27 -25.21 0.51 -0.11
N PRO A 28 -26.01 1.05 -1.05
CA PRO A 28 -26.84 0.26 -1.95
C PRO A 28 -26.04 -0.74 -2.79
N ALA A 29 -26.61 -1.92 -3.06
CA ALA A 29 -25.94 -3.00 -3.78
C ALA A 29 -25.51 -2.59 -5.20
N ASP A 30 -26.33 -1.83 -5.91
CA ASP A 30 -26.06 -1.32 -7.26
C ASP A 30 -24.87 -0.36 -7.32
N VAL A 31 -24.60 0.35 -6.21
CA VAL A 31 -23.43 1.22 -6.06
C VAL A 31 -22.19 0.41 -5.72
N MET A 32 -22.33 -0.65 -4.91
CA MET A 32 -21.23 -1.57 -4.58
C MET A 32 -20.74 -2.33 -5.82
N ASP A 33 -21.66 -2.79 -6.66
CA ASP A 33 -21.33 -3.54 -7.89
C ASP A 33 -20.54 -2.67 -8.87
N LYS A 34 -20.94 -1.41 -9.07
CA LYS A 34 -20.19 -0.44 -9.89
C LYS A 34 -18.81 -0.14 -9.31
N ALA A 35 -18.71 -0.07 -7.98
CA ALA A 35 -17.43 0.17 -7.31
C ALA A 35 -16.48 -1.04 -7.39
N ALA A 36 -17.01 -2.26 -7.57
CA ALA A 36 -16.21 -3.48 -7.72
C ALA A 36 -15.44 -3.48 -9.06
N ASP A 37 -16.06 -2.99 -10.14
CA ASP A 37 -15.42 -2.90 -11.47
C ASP A 37 -14.26 -1.88 -11.49
N GLU A 38 -14.35 -0.82 -10.69
CA GLU A 38 -13.30 0.20 -10.54
C GLU A 38 -12.35 -0.07 -9.37
N ALA A 39 -12.54 -1.19 -8.65
CA ALA A 39 -11.76 -1.49 -7.46
C ALA A 39 -10.29 -1.72 -7.83
N ARG A 40 -9.38 -1.04 -7.12
CA ARG A 40 -7.94 -1.29 -7.20
C ARG A 40 -7.48 -2.08 -5.97
N PRO A 41 -7.55 -3.42 -5.99
CA PRO A 41 -7.17 -4.26 -4.84
C PRO A 41 -5.72 -4.03 -4.44
N ASP A 42 -4.85 -3.69 -5.38
CA ASP A 42 -3.43 -3.38 -5.16
C ASP A 42 -3.19 -2.15 -4.25
N LEU A 43 -4.18 -1.26 -4.15
CA LEU A 43 -4.11 -0.04 -3.34
C LEU A 43 -4.98 -0.12 -2.09
N ALA A 44 -5.89 -1.09 -2.02
CA ALA A 44 -6.75 -1.29 -0.88
C ALA A 44 -5.91 -1.74 0.33
N PRO A 45 -6.24 -1.26 1.55
CA PRO A 45 -5.62 -1.79 2.75
C PRO A 45 -6.00 -3.27 2.89
N TRP A 46 -5.02 -4.09 3.24
CA TRP A 46 -5.27 -5.49 3.59
C TRP A 46 -6.26 -5.63 4.74
N SER A 47 -7.06 -6.67 4.66
CA SER A 47 -7.85 -7.17 5.79
C SER A 47 -6.96 -7.61 6.95
N SER A 48 -7.55 -7.75 8.14
CA SER A 48 -6.84 -8.23 9.33
C SER A 48 -6.27 -9.64 9.11
N ALA A 49 -6.99 -10.51 8.38
CA ALA A 49 -6.56 -11.86 8.08
C ALA A 49 -5.35 -11.88 7.12
N GLU A 50 -5.38 -11.09 6.05
CA GLU A 50 -4.25 -10.95 5.11
C GLU A 50 -3.01 -10.37 5.82
N THR A 51 -3.23 -9.39 6.71
CA THR A 51 -2.17 -8.81 7.54
C THR A 51 -1.53 -9.86 8.46
N LEU A 52 -2.34 -10.71 9.09
CA LEU A 52 -1.87 -11.81 9.94
C LEU A 52 -1.06 -12.82 9.13
N LEU A 53 -1.57 -13.26 7.98
CA LEU A 53 -0.88 -14.22 7.12
C LEU A 53 0.49 -13.71 6.66
N ALA A 54 0.58 -12.43 6.29
CA ALA A 54 1.85 -11.83 5.94
C ALA A 54 2.82 -11.74 7.13
N GLN A 55 2.33 -11.45 8.34
CA GLN A 55 3.15 -11.49 9.56
C GLN A 55 3.69 -12.89 9.83
N VAL A 56 2.84 -13.92 9.74
CA VAL A 56 3.25 -15.31 9.94
C VAL A 56 4.33 -15.71 8.95
N LYS A 57 4.16 -15.36 7.67
CA LYS A 57 5.16 -15.60 6.62
C LYS A 57 6.49 -14.90 6.95
N ASP A 58 6.44 -13.62 7.32
CA ASP A 58 7.62 -12.83 7.65
C ASP A 58 8.41 -13.45 8.83
N GLU A 59 7.71 -13.93 9.87
CA GLU A 59 8.34 -14.59 11.02
C GLU A 59 8.95 -15.95 10.66
N LEU A 60 8.28 -16.75 9.81
CA LEU A 60 8.85 -18.02 9.33
C LEU A 60 10.15 -17.82 8.55
N VAL A 61 10.24 -16.77 7.73
CA VAL A 61 11.48 -16.44 7.01
C VAL A 61 12.58 -16.05 7.99
N ARG A 62 12.27 -15.29 9.04
CA ARG A 62 13.25 -14.95 10.09
C ARG A 62 13.75 -16.19 10.81
N VAL A 63 12.86 -17.09 11.21
CA VAL A 63 13.23 -18.37 11.84
C VAL A 63 14.12 -19.20 10.92
N ARG A 64 13.82 -19.24 9.62
CA ARG A 64 14.69 -19.91 8.65
C ARG A 64 16.09 -19.26 8.59
N HIS A 65 16.16 -17.93 8.58
CA HIS A 65 17.43 -17.20 8.53
C HIS A 65 18.27 -17.45 9.79
N THR A 66 17.64 -17.46 10.97
CA THR A 66 18.35 -17.75 12.23
C THR A 66 18.87 -19.19 12.24
N LEU A 67 18.08 -20.17 11.78
CA LEU A 67 18.53 -21.56 11.66
C LEU A 67 19.73 -21.71 10.69
N ILE A 68 19.71 -21.03 9.56
CA ILE A 68 20.85 -21.01 8.63
C ILE A 68 22.10 -20.44 9.31
N ALA A 69 21.96 -19.32 10.04
CA ALA A 69 23.06 -18.69 10.73
C ALA A 69 23.66 -19.56 11.84
N VAL A 70 22.81 -20.20 12.66
CA VAL A 70 23.23 -21.12 13.73
C VAL A 70 23.97 -22.34 13.18
N ASN A 71 23.59 -22.82 11.99
CA ASN A 71 24.26 -23.92 11.30
C ASN A 71 25.51 -23.48 10.49
N GLY A 72 26.00 -22.25 10.68
CA GLY A 72 27.22 -21.75 10.04
C GLY A 72 27.05 -21.26 8.59
N GLY A 73 25.82 -21.19 8.09
CA GLY A 73 25.50 -20.59 6.79
C GLY A 73 25.38 -19.07 6.86
N LYS A 74 25.44 -18.41 5.70
CA LYS A 74 25.13 -16.98 5.56
C LYS A 74 23.68 -16.81 5.08
N PRO A 75 22.72 -16.41 5.93
CA PRO A 75 21.37 -16.15 5.49
C PRO A 75 21.34 -14.93 4.55
N GLY A 76 20.35 -14.90 3.64
CA GLY A 76 20.12 -13.74 2.78
C GLY A 76 19.60 -12.52 3.55
N GLU A 77 19.46 -11.38 2.87
CA GLU A 77 18.81 -10.21 3.45
C GLU A 77 17.31 -10.48 3.67
N PHE A 78 16.82 -10.16 4.87
CA PHE A 78 15.39 -10.27 5.16
C PHE A 78 14.66 -9.07 4.58
N VAL A 79 13.77 -9.32 3.62
CA VAL A 79 12.87 -8.31 3.05
C VAL A 79 11.45 -8.61 3.54
N PRO A 80 10.83 -7.73 4.35
CA PRO A 80 9.45 -7.89 4.78
C PRO A 80 8.49 -7.94 3.59
N THR A 81 7.42 -8.72 3.70
CA THR A 81 6.37 -8.75 2.67
C THR A 81 5.74 -7.34 2.55
N PRO A 82 5.68 -6.76 1.33
CA PRO A 82 5.09 -5.44 1.14
C PRO A 82 3.60 -5.47 1.47
N ARG A 83 3.13 -4.50 2.25
CA ARG A 83 1.73 -4.40 2.69
C ARG A 83 1.03 -3.29 1.90
N PRO A 84 0.05 -3.61 1.03
CA PRO A 84 -0.84 -2.65 0.38
C PRO A 84 -1.56 -1.76 1.39
N GLY A 85 -1.77 -0.49 1.02
CA GLY A 85 -2.44 0.50 1.85
C GLY A 85 -1.66 1.00 3.08
N VAL A 86 -0.54 0.37 3.46
CA VAL A 86 0.40 0.93 4.45
C VAL A 86 1.51 1.64 3.68
N PRO A 87 1.43 2.97 3.46
CA PRO A 87 2.52 3.68 2.80
C PRO A 87 3.79 3.45 3.62
N PRO A 88 4.93 3.13 2.97
CA PRO A 88 6.18 2.91 3.69
C PRO A 88 6.49 4.14 4.56
N LYS A 89 6.84 3.93 5.85
CA LYS A 89 7.14 5.00 6.82
C LYS A 89 8.13 6.05 6.28
N ARG A 90 8.97 5.65 5.32
CA ARG A 90 9.73 6.55 4.47
C ARG A 90 9.27 6.34 3.03
N LYS A 91 8.72 7.37 2.40
CA LYS A 91 8.67 7.44 0.94
C LYS A 91 10.09 7.22 0.44
N GLN A 92 10.33 6.23 -0.41
CA GLN A 92 11.56 6.23 -1.19
C GLN A 92 11.61 7.58 -1.90
N LYS A 93 12.60 8.40 -1.55
CA LYS A 93 12.92 9.61 -2.32
C LYS A 93 13.49 9.11 -3.65
N TYR A 94 12.61 8.71 -4.57
CA TYR A 94 13.03 8.64 -5.96
C TYR A 94 13.58 10.03 -6.31
N ARG A 95 14.82 10.05 -6.80
CA ARG A 95 15.44 11.28 -7.29
C ARG A 95 14.48 11.88 -8.30
N ARG A 96 13.94 13.07 -8.03
CA ARG A 96 13.12 13.80 -9.01
C ARG A 96 13.99 13.98 -10.25
N LEU A 97 13.58 13.37 -11.36
CA LEU A 97 14.25 13.56 -12.65
C LEU A 97 14.27 15.06 -12.97
N SER A 98 15.41 15.56 -13.46
CA SER A 98 15.52 16.95 -13.92
C SER A 98 14.57 17.19 -15.10
N GLY A 99 14.27 18.45 -15.41
CA GLY A 99 13.38 18.81 -16.53
C GLY A 99 13.81 18.15 -17.84
N ASP A 100 15.11 18.15 -18.12
CA ASP A 100 15.67 17.51 -19.31
C ASP A 100 15.53 15.99 -19.31
N GLN A 101 15.69 15.34 -18.15
CA GLN A 101 15.53 13.89 -18.01
C GLN A 101 14.08 13.44 -18.20
N ARG A 102 13.10 14.29 -17.82
CA ARG A 102 11.67 14.02 -18.08
C ARG A 102 11.30 14.20 -19.54
N ALA A 103 11.83 15.23 -20.21
CA ALA A 103 11.60 15.48 -21.63
C ALA A 103 12.20 14.38 -22.53
N ALA A 104 13.28 13.71 -22.09
CA ALA A 104 13.82 12.55 -22.78
C ALA A 104 12.86 11.35 -22.77
N LEU A 105 12.17 11.12 -21.64
CA LEU A 105 11.28 9.97 -21.40
C LEU A 105 9.86 10.16 -21.94
N ASP A 106 9.32 11.38 -21.93
CA ASP A 106 7.98 11.67 -22.45
C ASP A 106 8.05 12.48 -23.77
N PRO A 107 7.69 11.87 -24.91
CA PRO A 107 7.70 12.55 -26.22
C PRO A 107 6.84 13.82 -26.27
N ARG A 108 5.83 13.96 -25.41
CA ARG A 108 4.93 15.13 -25.39
C ARG A 108 5.53 16.36 -24.73
N LEU A 109 6.55 16.17 -23.90
CA LEU A 109 7.24 17.26 -23.18
C LEU A 109 8.42 17.84 -23.98
N ARG A 110 8.74 17.27 -25.15
CA ARG A 110 9.85 17.74 -26.01
C ARG A 110 9.56 19.05 -26.73
N SER A 111 8.29 19.36 -26.97
CA SER A 111 7.85 20.51 -27.76
C SER A 111 7.41 21.72 -26.94
N GLN A 112 7.45 21.64 -25.61
CA GLN A 112 7.06 22.77 -24.77
C GLN A 112 8.23 23.77 -24.63
N PRO A 113 7.97 25.09 -24.72
CA PRO A 113 8.99 26.11 -24.51
C PRO A 113 9.50 26.04 -23.08
N LYS A 114 10.83 26.08 -22.91
CA LYS A 114 11.48 26.13 -21.60
C LYS A 114 11.39 27.56 -21.07
N GLU A 115 10.77 27.77 -19.91
CA GLU A 115 10.92 28.98 -19.10
C GLU A 115 12.27 28.99 -18.36
#